data_AF-A0A934H2W3-F1
#
_entry.id   AF-A0A934H2W3-F1
#
_cell.length_a   1.000
_cell.length_b   1.000
_cell.length_c   1.000
_cell.angle_alpha   90.00
_cell.angle_beta   90.00
_cell.angle_gamma   90.00
#
_symmetry.space_group_name_H-M   'P 1'
#
loop_
_entity.id
_entity.type
_entity.pdbx_description
1 polymer ?
#
loop_
_entity_poly.entity_id
_entity_poly.type
_entity_poly.pdbx_seq_one_letter_code
_entity_poly.pdbx_strand_id
1 'polypeptide(L)'
;MPKFSDDQLDASVLHFIRQHRGKANPIGRWELVAKIFGPVAAADQNDDNFADRQIRESVMRLRRRGALICDMGDGRGRYLADSVEEYQAFRQYFGAAAFEKLATVKEMDKAADQEWPSELQPRLI
;
A
#
# COMPACT_ATOMS: atom_id res chain seq x y z
N MET A 1 5.66 -6.30 -23.00
CA MET A 1 6.26 -6.31 -21.65
C MET A 1 6.28 -7.73 -21.13
N PRO A 2 7.29 -8.17 -20.36
CA PRO A 2 7.31 -9.50 -19.77
C PRO A 2 6.07 -9.70 -18.89
N LYS A 3 5.37 -10.82 -19.09
CA LYS A 3 4.17 -11.17 -18.32
C LYS A 3 4.59 -12.01 -17.13
N PHE A 4 4.79 -11.37 -15.99
CA PHE A 4 5.01 -12.08 -14.73
C PHE A 4 3.70 -12.70 -14.25
N SER A 5 3.78 -13.90 -13.65
CA SER A 5 2.76 -14.34 -12.69
C SER A 5 2.85 -13.51 -11.41
N ASP A 6 1.78 -13.50 -10.61
CA ASP A 6 1.75 -12.77 -9.35
C ASP A 6 2.89 -13.17 -8.41
N ASP A 7 3.20 -14.46 -8.30
CA ASP A 7 4.27 -14.93 -7.42
C ASP A 7 5.67 -14.55 -7.92
N GLN A 8 5.89 -14.57 -9.25
CA GLN A 8 7.16 -14.10 -9.82
C GLN A 8 7.33 -12.60 -9.59
N LEU A 9 6.28 -11.81 -9.78
CA LEU A 9 6.31 -10.38 -9.55
C LEU A 9 6.57 -10.08 -8.07
N ASP A 10 5.85 -10.75 -7.16
CA ASP A 10 6.02 -10.59 -5.71
C ASP A 10 7.46 -10.94 -5.28
N ALA A 11 8.05 -12.00 -5.83
CA ALA A 11 9.43 -12.37 -5.58
C ALA A 11 10.43 -11.31 -6.08
N SER A 12 10.23 -10.78 -7.29
CA SER A 12 11.08 -9.71 -7.86
C SER A 12 10.95 -8.40 -7.09
N VAL A 13 9.75 -7.97 -6.77
CA VAL A 13 9.49 -6.76 -5.95
C VAL A 13 10.17 -6.89 -4.60
N LEU A 14 9.98 -8.02 -3.91
CA LEU A 14 10.58 -8.25 -2.60
C LEU A 14 12.11 -8.33 -2.68
N HIS A 15 12.67 -8.95 -3.73
CA HIS A 15 14.12 -9.03 -3.95
C HIS A 15 14.76 -7.65 -4.00
N PHE A 16 14.18 -6.70 -4.75
CA PHE A 16 14.71 -5.35 -4.83
C PHE A 16 14.46 -4.56 -3.54
N ILE A 17 13.24 -4.60 -2.97
CA ILE A 17 12.93 -3.84 -1.74
C ILE A 17 13.80 -4.29 -0.56
N ARG A 18 14.20 -5.56 -0.47
CA ARG A 18 15.11 -6.04 0.58
C ARG A 18 16.49 -5.36 0.59
N GLN A 19 16.90 -4.76 -0.54
CA GLN A 19 18.16 -4.00 -0.65
C GLN A 19 18.01 -2.56 -0.14
N HIS A 20 16.77 -2.12 0.11
CA HIS A 20 16.39 -0.77 0.51
C HIS A 20 15.74 -0.83 1.89
N ARG A 21 16.59 -0.93 2.93
CA ARG A 21 16.16 -0.98 4.33
C ARG A 21 16.31 0.38 5.00
N GLY A 22 15.30 0.74 5.78
CA GLY A 22 15.29 1.98 6.52
C GLY A 22 14.81 3.16 5.69
N LYS A 23 14.21 4.15 6.36
CA LYS A 23 13.71 5.39 5.73
C LYS A 23 14.81 6.24 5.07
N ALA A 24 16.06 5.98 5.43
CA ALA A 24 17.24 6.64 4.86
C ALA A 24 17.66 6.07 3.51
N ASN A 25 17.21 4.85 3.15
CA ASN A 25 17.54 4.20 1.89
C ASN A 25 16.27 3.66 1.18
N PRO A 26 15.34 4.53 0.76
CA PRO A 26 14.18 4.13 -0.01
C PRO A 26 14.50 3.92 -1.49
N ILE A 27 13.72 3.06 -2.16
CA ILE A 27 13.71 2.97 -3.62
C ILE A 27 12.58 3.81 -4.20
N GLY A 28 12.91 4.64 -5.19
CA GLY A 28 11.94 5.47 -5.88
C GLY A 28 10.92 4.64 -6.67
N ARG A 29 9.71 5.18 -6.83
CA ARG A 29 8.61 4.55 -7.59
C ARG A 29 9.07 4.10 -8.98
N TRP A 30 9.61 5.02 -9.77
CA TRP A 30 10.03 4.77 -11.14
C TRP A 30 11.35 4.01 -11.25
N GLU A 31 12.21 4.14 -10.25
CA GLU A 31 13.41 3.31 -10.15
C GLU A 31 13.04 1.83 -9.99
N LEU A 32 12.07 1.51 -9.13
CA LEU A 32 11.60 0.13 -8.95
C LEU A 32 10.92 -0.41 -10.22
N VAL A 33 10.14 0.41 -10.92
CA VAL A 33 9.58 0.05 -12.24
C VAL A 33 10.71 -0.28 -13.23
N ALA A 34 11.71 0.58 -13.33
CA ALA A 34 12.84 0.39 -14.24
C ALA A 34 13.65 -0.88 -13.91
N LYS A 35 13.86 -1.20 -12.63
CA LYS A 35 14.58 -2.41 -12.19
C LYS A 35 13.83 -3.70 -12.53
N ILE A 36 12.49 -3.70 -12.49
CA ILE A 36 11.68 -4.91 -12.70
C ILE A 36 11.26 -5.09 -14.17
N PHE A 37 10.79 -4.02 -14.80
CA PHE A 37 10.20 -4.06 -16.15
C PHE A 37 11.07 -3.42 -17.23
N GLY A 38 12.20 -2.83 -16.85
CA GLY A 38 13.13 -2.14 -17.74
C GLY A 38 12.81 -0.65 -17.93
N PRO A 39 13.76 0.13 -18.47
CA PRO A 39 13.67 1.59 -18.58
C PRO A 39 12.53 2.06 -19.48
N VAL A 40 12.17 1.28 -20.51
CA VAL A 40 11.04 1.60 -21.40
C VAL A 40 9.72 1.64 -20.64
N ALA A 41 9.52 0.74 -19.67
CA ALA A 41 8.31 0.73 -18.85
C ALA A 41 8.25 1.91 -17.86
N ALA A 42 9.40 2.49 -17.51
CA ALA A 42 9.52 3.64 -16.62
C ALA A 42 9.56 4.99 -17.37
N ALA A 43 9.44 4.99 -18.71
CA ALA A 43 9.55 6.20 -19.52
C ALA A 43 8.33 7.13 -19.35
N ASP A 44 7.14 6.56 -19.19
CA ASP A 44 5.90 7.31 -18.99
C ASP A 44 5.49 7.29 -17.50
N GLN A 45 5.80 8.38 -16.81
CA GLN A 45 5.72 8.49 -15.36
C GLN A 45 4.39 9.09 -14.89
N ASN A 46 3.33 8.29 -14.90
CA ASN A 46 1.99 8.71 -14.47
C ASN A 46 1.24 7.60 -13.70
N ASP A 47 0.10 7.92 -13.09
CA ASP A 47 -0.67 6.97 -12.28
C ASP A 47 -1.36 5.85 -13.06
N ASP A 48 -1.51 6.03 -14.38
CA ASP A 48 -2.08 5.05 -15.31
C ASP A 48 -1.04 4.06 -15.84
N ASN A 49 0.24 4.23 -15.49
CA ASN A 49 1.31 3.31 -15.89
C ASN A 49 1.02 1.89 -15.37
N PHE A 50 0.86 0.95 -16.31
CA PHE A 50 0.50 -0.43 -16.02
C PHE A 50 1.54 -1.13 -15.13
N ALA A 51 2.84 -0.93 -15.37
CA ALA A 51 3.90 -1.57 -14.60
C ALA A 51 3.94 -1.06 -13.15
N ASP A 52 3.74 0.24 -12.94
CA ASP A 52 3.58 0.79 -11.59
C ASP A 52 2.35 0.22 -10.88
N ARG A 53 1.20 0.13 -11.57
CA ARG A 53 -0.01 -0.46 -11.00
C ARG A 53 0.23 -1.89 -10.54
N GLN A 54 0.90 -2.72 -11.35
CA GLN A 54 1.26 -4.09 -10.98
C GLN A 54 2.15 -4.14 -9.73
N ILE A 55 3.12 -3.22 -9.63
CA ILE A 55 3.98 -3.12 -8.43
C ILE A 55 3.16 -2.70 -7.20
N ARG A 56 2.23 -1.75 -7.31
CA ARG A 56 1.36 -1.35 -6.20
C ARG A 56 0.51 -2.51 -5.70
N GLU A 57 -0.08 -3.27 -6.61
CA GLU A 57 -0.87 -4.47 -6.29
C GLU A 57 0.00 -5.55 -5.62
N SER A 58 1.20 -5.79 -6.13
CA SER A 58 2.19 -6.71 -5.55
C SER A 58 2.62 -6.29 -4.13
N VAL A 59 2.97 -5.02 -3.93
CA VAL A 59 3.31 -4.48 -2.60
C VAL A 59 2.17 -4.68 -1.60
N MET A 60 0.92 -4.48 -2.03
CA MET A 60 -0.25 -4.73 -1.18
C MET A 60 -0.43 -6.21 -0.83
N ARG A 61 -0.20 -7.14 -1.77
CA ARG A 61 -0.20 -8.58 -1.47
C ARG A 61 0.92 -8.95 -0.49
N LEU A 62 2.13 -8.44 -0.70
CA LEU A 62 3.27 -8.67 0.18
C LEU A 62 3.00 -8.15 1.60
N ARG A 63 2.43 -6.95 1.75
CA ARG A 63 1.99 -6.42 3.05
C ARG A 63 0.97 -7.32 3.75
N ARG A 64 -0.04 -7.82 3.01
CA ARG A 64 -1.03 -8.78 3.54
C ARG A 64 -0.39 -10.10 3.99
N ARG A 65 0.70 -10.52 3.35
CA ARG A 65 1.51 -11.70 3.71
C ARG A 65 2.55 -11.41 4.83
N GLY A 66 2.56 -10.21 5.41
CA GLY A 66 3.41 -9.84 6.54
C GLY A 66 4.73 -9.14 6.20
N ALA A 67 4.96 -8.78 4.93
CA ALA A 67 6.15 -8.01 4.58
C ALA A 67 6.05 -6.58 5.13
N LEU A 68 7.08 -6.12 5.85
CA LEU A 68 7.15 -4.80 6.49
C LEU A 68 7.56 -3.70 5.50
N ILE A 69 6.90 -3.66 4.34
CA ILE A 69 7.17 -2.67 3.29
C ILE A 69 6.48 -1.37 3.65
N CYS A 70 7.26 -0.33 3.89
CA CYS A 70 6.79 1.01 4.24
C CYS A 70 6.82 1.94 3.03
N ASP A 71 5.84 2.82 2.95
CA ASP A 71 5.86 4.05 2.13
C ASP A 71 5.04 5.10 2.86
N MET A 72 5.52 6.35 2.92
CA MET A 72 4.90 7.42 3.70
C MET A 72 4.09 8.39 2.84
N GLY A 73 3.88 8.08 1.55
CA GLY A 73 3.23 8.99 0.60
C GLY A 73 3.95 10.33 0.36
N ASP A 74 5.18 10.49 0.85
CA ASP A 74 5.97 11.73 0.79
C ASP A 74 6.83 11.84 -0.49
N GLY A 75 6.67 10.90 -1.42
CA GLY A 75 7.44 10.82 -2.66
C GLY A 75 8.84 10.24 -2.51
N ARG A 76 9.32 9.92 -1.30
CA ARG A 76 10.67 9.35 -1.10
C ARG A 76 10.79 7.91 -1.57
N GLY A 77 9.66 7.21 -1.68
CA GLY A 77 9.58 5.86 -2.22
C GLY A 77 9.33 4.80 -1.16
N ARG A 78 9.70 3.56 -1.48
CA ARG A 78 9.38 2.36 -0.68
C ARG A 78 10.64 1.81 -0.03
N TYR A 79 10.51 1.26 1.16
CA TYR A 79 11.61 0.61 1.87
C TYR A 79 11.07 -0.52 2.76
N LEU A 80 11.95 -1.42 3.16
CA LEU A 80 11.67 -2.36 4.24
C LEU A 80 12.00 -1.68 5.57
N ALA A 81 11.10 -1.72 6.55
CA ALA A 81 11.38 -1.18 7.88
C ALA A 81 12.66 -1.80 8.45
N ASP A 82 13.56 -0.96 8.96
CA ASP A 82 14.80 -1.39 9.64
C ASP A 82 14.65 -1.36 11.17
N SER A 83 13.64 -0.63 11.66
CA SER A 83 13.34 -0.55 13.08
C SER A 83 11.84 -0.65 13.37
N VAL A 84 11.50 -0.90 14.65
CA VAL A 84 10.11 -0.95 15.11
C VAL A 84 9.45 0.42 14.99
N GLU A 85 10.21 1.49 15.24
CA GLU A 85 9.74 2.87 15.18
C GLU A 85 9.32 3.24 13.76
N GLU A 86 10.09 2.83 12.74
CA GLU A 86 9.71 3.05 11.34
C GLU A 86 8.44 2.29 10.97
N TYR A 87 8.33 1.03 11.40
CA TYR A 87 7.11 0.26 11.18
C TYR A 87 5.90 0.88 11.88
N GLN A 88 6.05 1.34 13.12
CA GLN A 88 4.98 2.01 13.86
C GLN A 88 4.54 3.32 13.18
N ALA A 89 5.50 4.12 12.71
CA ALA A 89 5.21 5.35 11.97
C ALA A 89 4.42 5.05 10.68
N PHE A 90 4.84 4.03 9.92
CA PHE A 90 4.09 3.58 8.74
C PHE A 90 2.71 3.06 9.11
N ARG A 91 2.58 2.25 10.17
CA ARG A 91 1.28 1.72 10.63
C ARG A 91 0.31 2.85 10.98
N GLN A 92 0.79 3.89 11.66
CA GLN A 92 -0.02 5.06 11.99
C GLN A 92 -0.49 5.79 10.72
N TYR A 93 0.44 6.07 9.81
CA TYR A 93 0.13 6.73 8.53
C TYR A 93 -0.86 5.91 7.69
N PHE A 94 -0.54 4.65 7.45
CA PHE A 94 -1.31 3.74 6.58
C PHE A 94 -2.70 3.46 7.14
N GLY A 95 -2.83 3.39 8.48
CA GLY A 95 -4.10 3.13 9.16
C GLY A 95 -4.98 4.37 9.38
N ALA A 96 -4.43 5.59 9.34
CA ALA A 96 -5.14 6.81 9.74
C ALA A 96 -6.47 7.00 9.00
N ALA A 97 -6.47 6.88 7.68
CA ALA A 97 -7.67 7.05 6.87
C ALA A 97 -8.74 5.97 7.14
N ALA A 98 -8.34 4.76 7.54
CA ALA A 98 -9.30 3.71 7.91
C ALA A 98 -9.97 4.03 9.25
N PHE A 99 -9.20 4.52 10.23
CA PHE A 99 -9.75 4.94 11.52
C PHE A 99 -10.72 6.11 11.38
N GLU A 100 -10.39 7.12 10.57
CA GLU A 100 -11.29 8.25 10.31
C GLU A 100 -12.60 7.80 9.67
N LYS A 101 -12.53 6.95 8.63
CA LYS A 101 -13.73 6.40 7.97
C LYS A 101 -14.62 5.61 8.94
N LEU A 102 -14.02 4.77 9.78
CA LEU A 102 -14.77 4.02 10.79
C LEU A 102 -15.43 4.93 11.82
N ALA A 103 -14.75 6.00 12.25
CA ALA A 103 -15.32 6.99 13.15
C ALA A 103 -16.51 7.72 12.50
N THR A 104 -16.40 8.10 11.23
CA THR A 104 -17.51 8.70 10.47
C THR A 104 -18.69 7.75 10.35
N VAL A 105 -18.46 6.49 9.95
CA VAL A 105 -19.52 5.47 9.83
C VAL A 105 -20.24 5.30 11.17
N LYS A 106 -19.51 5.25 12.29
CA LYS A 106 -20.11 5.15 13.62
C LYS A 106 -21.05 6.31 13.96
N GLU A 107 -20.73 7.55 13.59
CA GLU A 107 -21.63 8.68 13.81
C GLU A 107 -22.84 8.64 12.87
N MET A 108 -22.65 8.17 11.64
CA MET A 108 -23.75 7.94 10.69
C MET A 108 -24.69 6.85 11.18
N ASP A 109 -24.17 5.76 11.74
CA ASP A 109 -24.98 4.66 12.30
C ASP A 109 -25.87 5.15 13.44
N LYS A 110 -25.36 6.02 14.32
CA LYS A 110 -26.19 6.63 15.38
C LYS A 110 -27.33 7.49 14.83
N ALA A 111 -27.06 8.25 13.76
CA ALA A 111 -28.09 9.05 13.11
C ALA A 111 -29.10 8.14 12.40
N ALA A 112 -28.62 7.07 11.77
CA ALA A 112 -29.46 6.08 11.12
C ALA A 112 -30.38 5.36 12.12
N ASP A 113 -29.90 5.03 13.32
CA ASP A 113 -30.73 4.44 14.39
C ASP A 113 -31.87 5.39 14.85
N GLN A 114 -31.67 6.71 14.76
CA GLN A 114 -32.69 7.71 15.09
C GLN A 114 -33.71 7.89 13.97
N GLU A 115 -33.24 7.89 12.72
CA GLU A 115 -34.08 8.08 11.53
C GLU A 115 -34.87 6.82 11.18
N TRP A 116 -34.29 5.63 11.41
CA TRP A 116 -34.87 4.33 11.12
C TRP A 116 -34.85 3.39 12.34
N PRO A 117 -35.63 3.67 13.40
CA PRO A 117 -35.67 2.85 14.60
C PRO A 117 -36.26 1.45 14.30
N SER A 118 -35.35 0.49 14.16
CA SER A 118 -35.47 -0.97 14.03
C SER A 118 -36.77 -1.59 13.46
N GLU A 119 -36.79 -1.76 12.13
CA GLU A 119 -37.10 -3.04 11.45
C GLU A 119 -36.22 -3.27 10.19
N LEU A 120 -35.49 -2.24 9.70
CA LEU A 120 -34.90 -2.24 8.35
C LEU A 120 -33.36 -2.26 8.27
N GLN A 121 -32.61 -2.23 9.39
CA GLN A 121 -31.15 -2.26 9.36
C GLN A 121 -30.55 -3.51 10.04
N PRO A 122 -29.87 -4.41 9.28
CA PRO A 122 -29.08 -5.47 9.89
C PRO A 122 -27.86 -4.87 10.59
N ARG A 123 -27.68 -5.19 11.87
CA ARG A 123 -26.49 -4.80 12.64
C ARG A 123 -25.28 -5.53 12.09
N LEU A 124 -24.23 -4.78 11.72
CA LEU A 124 -22.92 -5.36 11.40
C LEU A 124 -22.27 -5.83 12.72
N ILE A 125 -22.00 -7.14 12.82
CA ILE A 125 -21.26 -7.78 13.93
C ILE A 125 -19.76 -7.56 13.72
#